data_AF-X0V9N9-F1
#
_entry.id   AF-X0V9N9-F1
#
_cell.length_a   1.000
_cell.length_b   1.000
_cell.length_c   1.000
_cell.angle_alpha   90.00
_cell.angle_beta   90.00
_cell.angle_gamma   90.00
#
_symmetry.space_group_name_H-M   'P 1'
#
loop_
_entity.id
_entity.type
_entity.pdbx_description
1 polymer ?
#
loop_
_entity_poly.entity_id
_entity_poly.type
_entity_poly.pdbx_seq_one_letter_code
_entity_poly.pdbx_strand_id
1 'polypeptide(L)'
;MLCDNVKGLGVTLDPSHYICGPHGGKSIEKLMKYVYHVVLRDTSKEELQVRVGQGKVEYGKLISQLLKARYNRTLSVNIREMAGVDHLGELRKMRLLLESLL
;
A
#
# COMPACT_ATOMS: atom_id res chain seq x y z
N MET A 1 -8.08 12.71 -16.02
CA MET A 1 -8.41 11.42 -15.36
C MET A 1 -9.85 11.49 -14.86
N LEU A 2 -10.55 10.37 -14.66
CA LEU A 2 -11.94 10.37 -14.17
C LEU A 2 -12.12 11.21 -12.89
N CYS A 3 -11.11 11.22 -12.00
CA CYS A 3 -11.08 12.02 -10.78
C CYS A 3 -11.06 13.55 -11.01
N ASP A 4 -10.57 14.02 -12.16
CA ASP A 4 -10.61 15.47 -12.49
C ASP A 4 -12.02 15.91 -12.92
N ASN A 5 -12.84 14.98 -13.41
CA ASN A 5 -14.16 15.26 -13.96
C ASN A 5 -15.29 15.17 -12.91
N VAL A 6 -15.03 14.54 -11.76
CA VAL A 6 -16.03 14.31 -10.72
C VAL A 6 -15.50 14.86 -9.39
N LYS A 7 -16.12 15.93 -8.91
CA LYS A 7 -15.74 16.57 -7.64
C LYS A 7 -15.85 15.57 -6.49
N GLY A 8 -14.77 15.42 -5.72
CA GLY A 8 -14.71 14.53 -4.56
C GLY A 8 -14.45 13.06 -4.91
N LEU A 9 -14.28 12.72 -6.18
CA LEU A 9 -13.83 11.39 -6.58
C LEU A 9 -12.32 11.27 -6.36
N GLY A 10 -11.92 10.22 -5.65
CA GLY A 10 -10.54 9.83 -5.44
C GLY A 10 -10.36 8.32 -5.63
N VAL A 11 -9.12 7.87 -5.48
CA VAL A 11 -8.76 6.46 -5.62
C VAL A 11 -8.28 5.87 -4.29
N THR A 12 -8.49 4.57 -4.13
CA THR A 12 -7.77 3.78 -3.14
C THR A 12 -6.47 3.31 -3.77
N LEU A 13 -5.35 3.64 -3.13
CA LEU A 13 -4.04 3.12 -3.50
C LEU A 13 -3.78 1.81 -2.75
N ASP A 14 -3.68 0.72 -3.48
CA ASP A 14 -3.07 -0.53 -2.99
C ASP A 14 -1.80 -0.77 -3.84
N PRO A 15 -0.59 -0.60 -3.26
CA PRO A 15 0.67 -0.71 -3.99
C PRO A 15 0.91 -2.14 -4.51
N SER A 16 0.26 -3.15 -3.92
CA SER A 16 0.39 -4.55 -4.32
C SER A 16 0.02 -4.77 -5.79
N HIS A 17 -0.96 -4.03 -6.31
CA HIS A 17 -1.37 -4.12 -7.73
C HIS A 17 -0.36 -3.50 -8.71
N TYR A 18 0.57 -2.69 -8.20
CA TYR A 18 1.70 -2.14 -8.97
C TYR A 18 2.96 -3.00 -8.84
N ILE A 19 2.89 -4.13 -8.12
CA ILE A 19 3.97 -5.11 -7.98
C ILE A 19 3.57 -6.44 -8.62
N CYS A 20 2.46 -7.02 -8.17
CA CYS A 20 1.96 -8.34 -8.59
C CYS A 20 0.79 -8.26 -9.60
N GLY A 21 0.37 -7.05 -10.00
CA GLY A 21 -0.75 -6.85 -10.91
C GLY A 21 -0.33 -6.61 -12.37
N PRO A 22 -1.29 -6.43 -13.29
CA PRO A 22 -1.05 -6.12 -14.71
C PRO A 22 -0.34 -4.76 -14.94
N HIS A 23 -0.10 -4.01 -13.87
CA HIS A 23 0.60 -2.73 -13.88
C HIS A 23 1.91 -2.79 -13.07
N GLY A 24 2.42 -4.01 -12.83
CA GLY A 24 3.72 -4.28 -12.22
C GLY A 24 4.83 -3.36 -12.75
N GLY A 25 5.53 -2.69 -11.85
CA GLY A 25 6.67 -1.80 -12.16
C GLY A 25 6.31 -0.42 -12.71
N LYS A 26 5.01 -0.10 -12.91
CA LYS A 26 4.61 1.25 -13.30
C LYS A 26 4.69 2.21 -12.12
N SER A 27 5.06 3.46 -12.39
CA SER A 27 5.09 4.51 -11.37
C SER A 27 3.68 4.89 -10.90
N ILE A 28 3.52 5.04 -9.59
CA ILE A 28 2.31 5.52 -8.91
C ILE A 28 2.32 7.03 -8.64
N GLU A 29 3.38 7.75 -9.00
CA GLU A 29 3.56 9.17 -8.63
C GLU A 29 2.42 10.06 -9.13
N LYS A 30 1.96 9.84 -10.37
CA LYS A 30 0.85 10.62 -10.96
C LYS A 30 -0.49 10.41 -10.26
N LEU A 31 -0.64 9.31 -9.51
CA LEU A 31 -1.86 8.98 -8.78
C LEU A 31 -1.94 9.67 -7.43
N MET A 32 -0.81 10.05 -6.84
CA MET A 32 -0.71 10.54 -5.46
C MET A 32 -1.69 11.68 -5.15
N LYS A 33 -1.89 12.61 -6.08
CA LYS A 33 -2.85 13.73 -5.91
C LYS A 33 -4.32 13.31 -5.84
N TYR A 34 -4.65 12.07 -6.22
CA TYR A 34 -6.00 11.52 -6.20
C TYR A 34 -6.20 10.50 -5.08
N VAL A 35 -5.17 10.16 -4.30
CA VAL A 35 -5.26 9.10 -3.28
C VAL A 35 -6.06 9.58 -2.09
N TYR A 36 -7.18 8.91 -1.83
CA TYR A 36 -8.07 9.20 -0.69
C TYR A 36 -7.99 8.13 0.39
N HIS A 37 -7.49 6.95 0.05
CA HIS A 37 -7.34 5.84 0.96
C HIS A 37 -6.15 4.99 0.54
N VAL A 38 -5.44 4.43 1.50
CA VAL A 38 -4.28 3.56 1.28
C VAL A 38 -4.55 2.23 1.95
N VAL A 39 -4.37 1.14 1.22
CA VAL A 39 -4.53 -0.24 1.71
C VAL A 39 -3.21 -0.97 1.59
N LEU A 40 -2.74 -1.55 2.68
CA LEU A 40 -1.40 -2.10 2.82
C LEU A 40 -1.43 -3.59 3.15
N ARG A 41 -0.60 -4.33 2.43
CA ARG A 41 -0.13 -5.69 2.70
C ARG A 41 1.30 -5.77 2.14
N ASP A 42 2.04 -6.82 2.44
CA ASP A 42 3.31 -7.05 1.75
C ASP A 42 3.13 -8.00 0.57
N THR A 43 3.89 -7.81 -0.50
CA THR A 43 3.58 -8.36 -1.83
C THR A 43 4.86 -8.72 -2.60
N SER A 44 4.93 -9.92 -3.15
CA SER A 44 6.00 -10.32 -4.09
C SER A 44 5.59 -10.02 -5.53
N LYS A 45 6.42 -10.39 -6.53
CA LYS A 45 6.01 -10.22 -7.94
C LYS A 45 5.01 -11.31 -8.37
N GLU A 46 4.99 -12.41 -7.64
CA GLU A 46 4.26 -13.63 -7.94
C GLU A 46 2.96 -13.75 -7.12
N GLU A 47 2.95 -13.21 -5.90
CA GLU A 47 1.82 -13.31 -4.97
C GLU A 47 1.41 -11.94 -4.44
N LEU A 48 0.10 -11.65 -4.53
CA LEU A 48 -0.47 -10.38 -4.07
C LEU A 48 -0.26 -10.18 -2.56
N GLN A 49 -0.17 -11.26 -1.79
CA GLN A 49 0.11 -11.21 -0.36
C GLN A 49 1.15 -12.26 0.02
N VAL A 50 2.20 -11.80 0.69
CA VAL A 50 3.19 -12.63 1.37
C VAL A 50 3.30 -12.21 2.84
N ARG A 51 4.11 -12.91 3.63
CA ARG A 51 4.42 -12.51 5.00
C ARG A 51 5.11 -11.15 5.02
N VAL A 52 4.82 -10.35 6.03
CA VAL A 52 5.41 -9.02 6.22
C VAL A 52 6.92 -9.13 6.34
N GLY A 53 7.64 -8.38 5.50
CA GLY A 53 9.09 -8.38 5.38
C GLY A 53 9.63 -9.32 4.29
N GLN A 54 8.79 -10.11 3.63
CA GLN A 54 9.19 -10.99 2.53
C GLN A 54 8.81 -10.46 1.15
N GLY A 55 8.03 -9.36 1.09
CA GLY A 55 7.62 -8.78 -0.17
C GLY A 55 8.59 -7.72 -0.68
N LYS A 56 8.07 -6.91 -1.61
CA LYS A 56 8.79 -5.92 -2.41
C LYS A 56 8.17 -4.53 -2.26
N VAL A 57 7.23 -4.33 -1.33
CA VAL A 57 6.67 -3.01 -1.08
C VAL A 57 7.76 -2.14 -0.43
N GLU A 58 8.18 -1.09 -1.14
CA GLU A 58 9.16 -0.11 -0.63
C GLU A 58 8.45 0.89 0.31
N TYR A 59 8.13 0.48 1.55
CA TYR A 59 7.33 1.31 2.47
C TYR A 59 7.91 2.70 2.73
N GLY A 60 9.22 2.84 2.96
CA GLY A 60 9.83 4.17 3.19
C GLY A 60 9.65 5.12 2.00
N LYS A 61 9.74 4.60 0.77
CA LYS A 61 9.50 5.37 -0.46
C LYS A 61 8.02 5.72 -0.62
N LEU A 62 7.12 4.78 -0.34
CA LEU A 62 5.67 5.01 -0.34
C LEU A 62 5.28 6.11 0.66
N ILE A 63 5.76 6.04 1.90
CA ILE A 63 5.50 7.06 2.93
C ILE A 63 6.06 8.42 2.49
N SER A 64 7.28 8.46 1.96
CA SER A 64 7.88 9.71 1.44
C SER A 64 7.03 10.34 0.32
N GLN A 65 6.48 9.53 -0.59
CA GLN A 65 5.60 10.00 -1.66
C GLN A 65 4.26 10.52 -1.13
N LEU A 66 3.66 9.83 -0.16
CA LEU A 66 2.41 10.25 0.49
C LEU A 66 2.61 11.58 1.25
N LEU A 67 3.71 11.71 2.00
CA LEU A 67 4.07 12.95 2.70
C LEU A 67 4.29 14.11 1.73
N LYS A 68 5.03 13.89 0.63
CA LYS A 68 5.22 14.89 -0.43
C LYS A 68 3.89 15.34 -1.04
N ALA A 69 2.93 14.44 -1.17
CA ALA A 69 1.57 14.72 -1.63
C ALA A 69 0.64 15.30 -0.55
N ARG A 70 1.15 15.54 0.67
CA ARG A 70 0.40 16.01 1.84
C ARG A 70 -0.80 15.12 2.19
N TYR A 71 -0.66 13.82 1.96
CA TYR A 71 -1.65 12.84 2.40
C TYR A 71 -1.72 12.85 3.93
N ASN A 72 -2.89 13.19 4.47
CA ASN A 72 -3.13 13.37 5.91
C ASN A 72 -4.26 12.46 6.43
N ARG A 73 -4.48 11.33 5.76
CA ARG A 73 -5.53 10.37 6.09
C ARG A 73 -4.91 9.08 6.62
N THR A 74 -5.75 8.16 7.09
CA THR A 74 -5.32 6.90 7.69
C THR A 74 -4.64 5.96 6.68
N LEU A 75 -3.69 5.16 7.16
CA LEU A 75 -3.16 3.99 6.45
C LEU A 75 -3.90 2.75 6.94
N SER A 76 -4.52 2.01 6.03
CA SER A 76 -5.28 0.80 6.37
C SER A 76 -4.47 -0.45 6.06
N VAL A 77 -4.45 -1.41 6.98
CA VAL A 77 -3.82 -2.72 6.77
C VAL A 77 -4.88 -3.73 6.33
N ASN A 78 -4.62 -4.46 5.25
CA ASN A 78 -5.49 -5.51 4.71
C ASN A 78 -4.65 -6.77 4.46
N ILE A 79 -4.20 -7.37 5.54
CA ILE A 79 -3.59 -8.69 5.53
C ILE A 79 -4.72 -9.71 5.70
N ARG A 80 -4.80 -10.70 4.82
CA ARG A 80 -5.71 -11.84 4.93
C ARG A 80 -5.05 -12.98 5.69
N GLU A 81 -5.84 -13.90 6.24
CA GLU A 81 -5.29 -15.12 6.82
C GLU A 81 -4.56 -15.96 5.77
N MET A 82 -3.46 -16.59 6.18
CA MET A 82 -2.66 -17.50 5.35
C MET A 82 -2.49 -18.81 6.14
N ALA A 83 -2.63 -19.94 5.47
CA ALA A 83 -2.51 -21.25 6.11
C ALA A 83 -1.13 -21.41 6.77
N GLY A 84 -1.10 -21.82 8.03
CA GLY A 84 0.15 -22.03 8.78
C GLY A 84 0.89 -20.76 9.18
N VAL A 85 0.28 -19.57 9.05
CA VAL A 85 0.86 -18.29 9.43
C VAL A 85 0.07 -17.65 10.58
N ASP A 86 0.76 -17.18 11.62
CA ASP A 86 0.15 -16.39 12.70
C ASP A 86 -0.30 -15.02 12.18
N HIS A 87 -1.60 -14.89 11.94
CA HIS A 87 -2.20 -13.67 11.40
C HIS A 87 -1.99 -12.43 12.31
N LEU A 88 -2.12 -12.60 13.63
CA LEU A 88 -1.91 -11.51 14.58
C LEU A 88 -0.44 -11.09 14.63
N GLY A 89 0.47 -12.05 14.54
CA GLY A 89 1.91 -11.80 14.41
C GLY A 89 2.23 -10.96 13.17
N GLU A 90 1.61 -11.24 12.03
CA GLU A 90 1.80 -10.46 10.80
C GLU A 90 1.24 -9.02 10.93
N LEU A 91 0.06 -8.84 11.55
CA LEU A 91 -0.48 -7.50 11.84
C LEU A 91 0.45 -6.69 12.77
N ARG A 92 1.01 -7.32 13.81
CA ARG A 92 1.98 -6.67 14.72
C ARG A 92 3.25 -6.24 13.99
N LYS A 93 3.80 -7.09 13.11
CA LYS A 93 4.96 -6.72 12.28
C LYS A 93 4.66 -5.53 11.39
N MET A 94 3.50 -5.50 10.73
CA MET A 94 3.10 -4.37 9.89
C MET A 94 2.99 -3.08 10.71
N ARG A 95 2.37 -3.15 11.90
CA ARG A 95 2.28 -2.00 12.80
C ARG A 95 3.67 -1.46 13.16
N LEU A 96 4.57 -2.31 13.64
CA LEU A 96 5.93 -1.92 14.03
C LEU A 96 6.72 -1.32 12.86
N LEU A 97 6.56 -1.90 11.66
CA LEU A 97 7.17 -1.37 10.45
C LEU A 97 6.67 0.05 10.16
N LEU A 98 5.36 0.29 10.19
CA LEU A 98 4.79 1.61 9.94
C LEU A 98 5.16 2.62 11.04
N GLU A 99 5.17 2.21 12.32
CA GLU A 99 5.61 3.06 13.43
C GLU A 99 7.09 3.48 13.29
N SER A 100 7.93 2.67 12.65
CA SER A 100 9.34 3.04 12.43
C SER A 100 9.55 4.06 11.30
N LEU A 101 8.52 4.34 10.49
CA LEU A 101 8.59 5.19 9.30
C LEU A 101 7.82 6.51 9.44
N LEU A 102 7.02 6.66 10.50
CA LEU A 102 6.16 7.82 10.80
C LEU A 102 6.73 8.61 11.98
#